data_AF-Q0SIV7-F1
#
_entry.id   AF-Q0SIV7-F1
#
_cell.length_a   1.000
_cell.length_b   1.000
_cell.length_c   1.000
_cell.angle_alpha   90.00
_cell.angle_beta   90.00
_cell.angle_gamma   90.00
#
_symmetry.space_group_name_H-M   'P 1'
#
loop_
_entity.id
_entity.type
_entity.pdbx_description
1 polymer ?
#
loop_
_entity_poly.entity_id
_entity_poly.type
_entity_poly.pdbx_seq_one_letter_code
_entity_poly.pdbx_strand_id
1 'polypeptide(L)'
;MTSANDTGDHDDDNGEGAAASVMYVYAIVPADVQPEEDATGIHDAPIEIVTHGDIAALVSEIDTDDRLGTPADLQAHARILDGTSHVAPVLPLRFGAVVSDRDAVVNELLAEHHDEFASALDELEGFAQYMIKGRYVEESIVQEIVDENPKASALLESIRGRPEELTHDARIALGEIIGHTLEAKRDADTRITLEALSPLTDTVTVRDPTHDEDAVQIAILLEVDRQDELEQTVGDLAERWDNRVAMRILGPMAPYDFVVRAKPED
;
A
#
# COMPACT_ATOMS: atom_id res chain seq x y z
N MET A 1 30.43 16.61 -76.91
CA MET A 1 29.54 17.75 -76.60
C MET A 1 28.26 17.19 -76.02
N THR A 2 27.97 17.67 -74.82
CA THR A 2 26.98 17.31 -73.81
C THR A 2 25.53 17.28 -74.28
N SER A 3 24.76 16.29 -73.79
CA SER A 3 23.55 16.47 -72.96
C SER A 3 22.83 15.13 -72.71
N ALA A 4 22.56 14.80 -71.44
CA ALA A 4 21.25 14.36 -70.92
C ALA A 4 21.33 13.96 -69.43
N ASN A 5 20.48 14.61 -68.62
CA ASN A 5 19.89 14.27 -67.30
C ASN A 5 20.57 13.28 -66.35
N ASP A 6 20.68 13.71 -65.08
CA ASP A 6 19.95 13.03 -64.01
C ASP A 6 19.58 14.00 -62.87
N THR A 7 18.39 13.83 -62.27
CA THR A 7 17.80 14.64 -61.20
C THR A 7 17.30 13.68 -60.13
N GLY A 8 17.49 14.03 -58.86
CA GLY A 8 16.93 13.33 -57.70
C GLY A 8 18.04 12.79 -56.81
N ASP A 9 17.93 12.77 -55.49
CA ASP A 9 16.93 13.30 -54.57
C ASP A 9 17.67 13.36 -53.22
N HIS A 10 17.38 14.36 -52.39
CA HIS A 10 17.87 14.37 -51.01
C HIS A 10 16.86 13.57 -50.18
N ASP A 11 17.17 12.29 -49.94
CA ASP A 11 16.49 11.55 -48.88
C ASP A 11 17.06 12.00 -47.52
N ASP A 12 16.34 12.92 -46.89
CA ASP A 12 16.39 13.17 -45.46
C ASP A 12 15.93 11.89 -44.75
N ASP A 13 16.90 11.13 -44.23
CA ASP A 13 16.70 10.01 -43.31
C ASP A 13 16.23 10.54 -41.95
N ASN A 14 14.94 10.90 -41.89
CA ASN A 14 14.22 11.10 -40.63
C ASN A 14 13.82 9.74 -40.07
N GLY A 15 14.80 9.03 -39.51
CA GLY A 15 14.54 7.94 -38.58
C GLY A 15 13.99 8.51 -37.27
N GLU A 16 12.67 8.69 -37.18
CA GLU A 16 11.98 8.76 -35.89
C GLU A 16 12.36 7.51 -35.10
N GLY A 17 13.18 7.68 -34.06
CA GLY A 17 13.54 6.60 -33.16
C GLY A 17 12.27 6.04 -32.57
N ALA A 18 11.95 4.78 -32.89
CA ALA A 18 10.88 4.08 -32.21
C ALA A 18 11.14 4.19 -30.71
N ALA A 19 10.21 4.81 -29.98
CA ALA A 19 10.24 4.84 -28.54
C ALA A 19 10.39 3.38 -28.07
N ALA A 20 11.42 3.11 -27.27
CA ALA A 20 11.53 1.78 -26.68
C ALA A 20 10.35 1.65 -25.70
N SER A 21 9.54 0.62 -25.88
CA SER A 21 8.46 0.29 -24.95
C SER A 21 8.90 -0.83 -24.02
N VAL A 22 8.32 -0.84 -22.82
CA VAL A 22 8.49 -1.91 -21.83
C VAL A 22 7.13 -2.34 -21.30
N MET A 23 7.07 -3.55 -20.76
CA MET A 23 5.87 -4.06 -20.11
C MET A 23 5.94 -3.78 -18.61
N TYR A 24 5.07 -2.91 -18.14
CA TYR A 24 4.84 -2.71 -16.71
C TYR A 24 3.94 -3.83 -16.17
N VAL A 25 4.34 -4.48 -15.10
CA VAL A 25 3.62 -5.61 -14.51
C VAL A 25 2.99 -5.21 -13.18
N TYR A 26 1.66 -5.30 -13.08
CA TYR A 26 0.91 -4.93 -11.88
C TYR A 26 0.81 -6.09 -10.88
N ALA A 27 0.35 -7.25 -11.36
CA ALA A 27 0.10 -8.42 -10.53
C ALA A 27 0.10 -9.72 -11.34
N ILE A 28 0.23 -10.83 -10.61
CA ILE A 28 -0.15 -12.16 -11.09
C ILE A 28 -1.55 -12.50 -10.56
N VAL A 29 -2.37 -13.10 -11.41
CA VAL A 29 -3.77 -13.45 -11.17
C VAL A 29 -4.08 -14.80 -11.81
N PRO A 30 -5.20 -15.46 -11.47
CA PRO A 30 -5.66 -16.64 -12.21
C PRO A 30 -5.93 -16.33 -13.69
N ALA A 31 -5.73 -17.31 -14.56
CA ALA A 31 -5.84 -17.14 -16.02
C ALA A 31 -7.25 -16.78 -16.53
N ASP A 32 -8.29 -16.97 -15.73
CA ASP A 32 -9.69 -16.66 -16.06
C ASP A 32 -10.13 -15.26 -15.64
N VAL A 33 -9.27 -14.51 -14.94
CA VAL A 33 -9.50 -13.11 -14.59
C VAL A 33 -9.57 -12.25 -15.85
N GLN A 34 -10.49 -11.28 -15.86
CA GLN A 34 -10.63 -10.28 -16.90
C GLN A 34 -10.61 -8.90 -16.25
N PRO A 35 -9.81 -7.93 -16.75
CA PRO A 35 -9.89 -6.56 -16.27
C PRO A 35 -11.27 -5.99 -16.59
N GLU A 36 -11.71 -5.03 -15.78
CA GLU A 36 -12.91 -4.26 -16.12
C GLU A 36 -12.68 -3.52 -17.45
N GLU A 37 -13.72 -3.44 -18.29
CA GLU A 37 -13.62 -2.87 -19.65
C GLU A 37 -13.11 -1.42 -19.67
N ASP A 38 -13.34 -0.67 -18.59
CA ASP A 38 -12.96 0.73 -18.43
C ASP A 38 -11.72 0.92 -17.54
N ALA A 39 -11.05 -0.15 -17.11
CA ALA A 39 -9.88 -0.05 -16.25
C ALA A 39 -8.66 0.47 -17.03
N THR A 40 -8.09 1.58 -16.57
CA THR A 40 -6.87 2.17 -17.13
C THR A 40 -5.68 2.00 -16.18
N GLY A 41 -4.53 1.71 -16.79
CA GLY A 41 -3.23 1.60 -16.15
C GLY A 41 -2.55 2.93 -15.87
N ILE A 42 -1.27 2.82 -15.51
CA ILE A 42 -0.37 3.97 -15.39
C ILE A 42 -0.32 4.72 -16.73
N HIS A 43 -0.33 6.05 -16.67
CA HIS A 43 -0.39 6.95 -17.83
C HIS A 43 -1.60 6.69 -18.75
N ASP A 44 -2.71 6.21 -18.19
CA ASP A 44 -3.92 5.85 -18.93
C ASP A 44 -3.71 4.73 -19.98
N ALA A 45 -2.63 3.95 -19.83
CA ALA A 45 -2.33 2.83 -20.71
C ALA A 45 -3.39 1.72 -20.58
N PRO A 46 -3.74 1.03 -21.68
CA PRO A 46 -4.65 -0.11 -21.62
C PRO A 46 -4.04 -1.23 -20.75
N ILE A 47 -4.91 -1.97 -20.07
CA ILE A 47 -4.52 -3.17 -19.33
C ILE A 47 -4.60 -4.37 -20.26
N GLU A 48 -3.52 -5.12 -20.35
CA GLU A 48 -3.43 -6.39 -21.06
C GLU A 48 -3.28 -7.55 -20.08
N ILE A 49 -3.79 -8.71 -20.49
CA ILE A 49 -3.54 -9.98 -19.82
C ILE A 49 -2.55 -10.79 -20.65
N VAL A 50 -1.49 -11.26 -19.99
CA VAL A 50 -0.55 -12.22 -20.56
C VAL A 50 -0.66 -13.53 -19.79
N THR A 51 -1.19 -14.56 -20.44
CA THR A 51 -1.47 -15.86 -19.82
C THR A 51 -0.35 -16.87 -20.02
N HIS A 52 -0.07 -17.68 -19.01
CA HIS A 52 0.79 -18.86 -19.10
C HIS A 52 0.26 -19.96 -18.17
N GLY A 53 -0.22 -21.06 -18.75
CA GLY A 53 -0.82 -22.14 -17.95
C GLY A 53 -2.14 -21.71 -17.33
N ASP A 54 -2.26 -21.86 -16.01
CA ASP A 54 -3.42 -21.48 -15.19
C ASP A 54 -3.26 -20.12 -14.49
N ILE A 55 -2.12 -19.43 -14.69
CA ILE A 55 -1.86 -18.07 -14.19
C ILE A 55 -1.75 -17.06 -15.34
N ALA A 56 -1.89 -15.77 -15.01
CA ALA A 56 -1.69 -14.67 -15.92
C ALA A 56 -1.11 -13.43 -15.21
N ALA A 57 -0.45 -12.57 -15.99
CA ALA A 57 0.00 -11.27 -15.55
C ALA A 57 -0.91 -10.16 -16.07
N LEU A 58 -1.28 -9.23 -15.18
CA LEU A 58 -1.85 -7.94 -15.56
C LEU A 58 -0.72 -6.99 -15.92
N VAL A 59 -0.71 -6.48 -17.15
CA VAL A 59 0.38 -5.63 -17.67
C VAL A 59 -0.14 -4.42 -18.42
N SER A 60 0.70 -3.41 -18.60
CA SER A 60 0.51 -2.32 -19.57
C SER A 60 1.79 -2.09 -20.32
N GLU A 61 1.70 -1.87 -21.62
CA GLU A 61 2.81 -1.33 -22.41
C GLU A 61 2.97 0.17 -22.10
N ILE A 62 4.18 0.58 -21.73
CA ILE A 62 4.51 1.98 -21.43
C ILE A 62 5.79 2.39 -22.15
N ASP A 63 5.91 3.66 -22.50
CA ASP A 63 7.13 4.21 -23.10
C ASP A 63 8.26 4.29 -22.06
N THR A 64 9.48 3.89 -22.42
CA THR A 64 10.63 3.97 -21.50
C THR A 64 11.01 5.39 -21.10
N ASP A 65 10.62 6.37 -21.92
CA ASP A 65 10.89 7.77 -21.67
C ASP A 65 9.88 8.39 -20.66
N ASP A 66 8.78 7.69 -20.39
CA ASP A 66 7.82 8.13 -19.40
C ASP A 66 8.35 7.94 -17.98
N ARG A 67 8.25 9.00 -17.18
CA ARG A 67 8.76 9.00 -15.81
C ARG A 67 7.78 8.31 -14.88
N LEU A 68 8.08 7.08 -14.48
CA LEU A 68 7.41 6.40 -13.38
C LEU A 68 7.77 7.00 -12.01
N GLY A 69 6.81 6.93 -11.08
CA GLY A 69 7.02 7.20 -9.66
C GLY A 69 6.31 8.45 -9.16
N THR A 70 5.34 8.97 -9.91
CA THR A 70 4.45 10.01 -9.42
C THR A 70 3.42 9.44 -8.44
N PRO A 71 2.86 10.26 -7.54
CA PRO A 71 1.73 9.82 -6.70
C PRO A 71 0.52 9.34 -7.49
N ALA A 72 0.33 9.84 -8.71
CA ALA A 72 -0.75 9.40 -9.60
C ALA A 72 -0.50 7.98 -10.12
N ASP A 73 0.75 7.65 -10.49
CA ASP A 73 1.11 6.31 -10.96
C ASP A 73 0.90 5.26 -9.86
N LEU A 74 1.31 5.60 -8.63
CA LEU A 74 1.11 4.70 -7.48
C LEU A 74 -0.38 4.48 -7.18
N GLN A 75 -1.21 5.53 -7.32
CA GLN A 75 -2.65 5.41 -7.16
C GLN A 75 -3.30 4.59 -8.29
N ALA A 76 -2.85 4.75 -9.54
CA ALA A 76 -3.34 3.96 -10.67
C ALA A 76 -2.99 2.48 -10.49
N HIS A 77 -1.74 2.18 -10.11
CA HIS A 77 -1.30 0.83 -9.75
C HIS A 77 -2.14 0.24 -8.63
N ALA A 78 -2.36 0.98 -7.54
CA ALA A 78 -3.15 0.49 -6.41
C ALA A 78 -4.61 0.20 -6.80
N ARG A 79 -5.23 1.10 -7.57
CA ARG A 79 -6.62 0.97 -7.99
C ARG A 79 -6.89 -0.32 -8.77
N ILE A 80 -6.00 -0.69 -9.69
CA ILE A 80 -6.13 -1.91 -10.49
C ILE A 80 -6.13 -3.15 -9.59
N LEU A 81 -5.19 -3.19 -8.65
CA LEU A 81 -4.99 -4.32 -7.76
C LEU A 81 -6.11 -4.48 -6.74
N ASP A 82 -6.51 -3.37 -6.11
CA ASP A 82 -7.62 -3.35 -5.16
C ASP A 82 -8.93 -3.73 -5.87
N GLY A 83 -9.20 -3.16 -7.05
CA GLY A 83 -10.38 -3.52 -7.86
C GLY A 83 -10.43 -5.01 -8.20
N THR A 84 -9.29 -5.60 -8.56
CA THR A 84 -9.21 -7.03 -8.90
C THR A 84 -9.40 -7.93 -7.67
N SER A 85 -8.94 -7.49 -6.50
CA SER A 85 -8.99 -8.27 -5.25
C SER A 85 -10.40 -8.47 -4.71
N HIS A 86 -11.40 -7.74 -5.23
CA HIS A 86 -12.80 -7.98 -4.93
C HIS A 86 -13.37 -9.23 -5.61
N VAL A 87 -12.77 -9.69 -6.71
CA VAL A 87 -13.34 -10.72 -7.58
C VAL A 87 -12.44 -11.93 -7.78
N ALA A 88 -11.14 -11.80 -7.50
CA ALA A 88 -10.17 -12.88 -7.67
C ALA A 88 -8.97 -12.71 -6.71
N PRO A 89 -8.23 -13.79 -6.40
CA PRO A 89 -6.96 -13.68 -5.72
C PRO A 89 -5.94 -12.91 -6.58
N VAL A 90 -5.14 -12.06 -5.94
CA VAL A 90 -4.16 -11.19 -6.59
C VAL A 90 -2.83 -11.29 -5.87
N LEU A 91 -1.76 -11.55 -6.62
CA LEU A 91 -0.39 -11.40 -6.17
C LEU A 91 0.16 -10.05 -6.66
N PRO A 92 0.07 -8.98 -5.86
CA PRO A 92 0.61 -7.68 -6.23
C PRO A 92 2.12 -7.74 -6.41
N LEU A 93 2.62 -7.29 -7.57
CA LEU A 93 4.03 -7.00 -7.74
C LEU A 93 4.36 -5.64 -7.12
N ARG A 94 5.61 -5.48 -6.68
CA ARG A 94 6.08 -4.19 -6.18
C ARG A 94 5.99 -3.15 -7.29
N PHE A 95 5.56 -1.94 -6.92
CA PHE A 95 5.50 -0.80 -7.83
C PHE A 95 6.84 -0.60 -8.56
N GLY A 96 6.76 -0.45 -9.88
CA GLY A 96 7.94 -0.28 -10.75
C GLY A 96 8.50 -1.59 -11.30
N ALA A 97 7.79 -2.72 -11.16
CA ALA A 97 8.13 -3.94 -11.85
C ALA A 97 7.93 -3.78 -13.37
N VAL A 98 9.02 -3.77 -14.12
CA VAL A 98 9.03 -3.68 -15.58
C VAL A 98 9.83 -4.82 -16.17
N VAL A 99 9.38 -5.34 -17.30
CA VAL A 99 10.09 -6.34 -18.11
C VAL A 99 10.19 -5.86 -19.55
N SER A 100 11.13 -6.42 -20.30
CA SER A 100 11.53 -5.90 -21.61
C SER A 100 10.38 -5.89 -22.62
N ASP A 101 9.57 -6.95 -22.65
CA ASP A 101 8.49 -7.13 -23.60
C ASP A 101 7.51 -8.23 -23.14
N ARG A 102 6.49 -8.50 -23.95
CA ARG A 102 5.47 -9.53 -23.68
C ARG A 102 6.06 -10.94 -23.58
N ASP A 103 7.06 -11.27 -24.40
CA ASP A 103 7.68 -12.60 -24.37
C ASP A 103 8.51 -12.77 -23.09
N ALA A 104 9.14 -11.71 -22.58
CA ALA A 104 9.81 -11.70 -21.29
C ALA A 104 8.83 -11.91 -20.13
N VAL A 105 7.61 -11.33 -20.16
CA VAL A 105 6.55 -11.62 -19.16
C VAL A 105 6.29 -13.13 -19.07
N VAL A 106 6.20 -13.80 -20.22
CA VAL A 106 5.95 -15.25 -20.24
C VAL A 106 7.17 -16.03 -19.78
N ASN A 107 8.33 -15.80 -20.40
CA ASN A 107 9.48 -16.68 -20.27
C ASN A 107 10.33 -16.44 -19.02
N GLU A 108 10.40 -15.18 -18.55
CA GLU A 108 11.27 -14.77 -17.42
C GLU A 108 10.50 -14.55 -16.12
N LEU A 109 9.16 -14.45 -16.17
CA LEU A 109 8.33 -14.24 -14.98
C LEU A 109 7.35 -15.39 -14.76
N LEU A 110 6.39 -15.57 -15.68
CA LEU A 110 5.31 -16.54 -15.46
C LEU A 110 5.80 -17.99 -15.53
N ALA A 111 6.62 -18.34 -16.51
CA ALA A 111 7.11 -19.71 -16.69
C ALA A 111 8.14 -20.10 -15.62
N GLU A 112 9.01 -19.16 -15.23
CA GLU A 112 10.08 -19.42 -14.24
C GLU A 112 9.52 -19.65 -12.83
N HIS A 113 8.44 -18.94 -12.48
CA HIS A 113 7.84 -18.96 -11.13
C HIS A 113 6.42 -19.53 -11.09
N HIS A 114 6.04 -20.30 -12.12
CA HIS A 114 4.67 -20.80 -12.29
C HIS A 114 4.10 -21.46 -11.03
N ASP A 115 4.78 -22.50 -10.53
CA ASP A 115 4.29 -23.31 -9.40
C ASP A 115 4.23 -22.49 -8.10
N GLU A 116 5.15 -21.54 -7.91
CA GLU A 116 5.16 -20.63 -6.76
C GLU A 116 3.96 -19.68 -6.80
N PHE A 117 3.70 -19.07 -7.96
CA PHE A 117 2.58 -18.15 -8.13
C PHE A 117 1.22 -18.85 -8.06
N ALA A 118 1.08 -20.02 -8.70
CA ALA A 118 -0.15 -20.80 -8.64
C ALA A 118 -0.48 -21.19 -7.19
N SER A 119 0.50 -21.74 -6.44
CA SER A 119 0.31 -22.10 -5.04
C SER A 119 -0.04 -20.89 -4.16
N ALA A 120 0.58 -19.74 -4.39
CA ALA A 120 0.28 -18.53 -3.61
C ALA A 120 -1.08 -17.92 -3.96
N LEU A 121 -1.54 -18.05 -5.20
CA LEU A 121 -2.91 -17.65 -5.59
C LEU A 121 -3.96 -18.55 -4.94
N ASP A 122 -3.73 -19.87 -4.90
CA ASP A 122 -4.62 -20.82 -4.22
C ASP A 122 -4.73 -20.50 -2.72
N GLU A 123 -3.63 -20.15 -2.06
CA GLU A 123 -3.62 -19.74 -0.64
C GLU A 123 -4.39 -18.43 -0.38
N LEU A 124 -4.49 -17.57 -1.39
CA LEU A 124 -5.19 -16.28 -1.31
C LEU A 124 -6.66 -16.36 -1.76
N GLU A 125 -7.12 -17.51 -2.24
CA GLU A 125 -8.50 -17.66 -2.71
C GLU A 125 -9.50 -17.38 -1.58
N GLY A 126 -10.38 -16.38 -1.80
CA GLY A 126 -11.37 -15.95 -0.80
C GLY A 126 -10.82 -15.09 0.35
N PHE A 127 -9.52 -14.75 0.32
CA PHE A 127 -8.89 -13.86 1.29
C PHE A 127 -8.64 -12.47 0.69
N ALA A 128 -8.75 -11.45 1.52
CA ALA A 128 -8.34 -10.10 1.19
C ALA A 128 -7.59 -9.45 2.35
N GLN A 129 -6.82 -8.43 2.03
CA GLN A 129 -6.19 -7.62 3.05
C GLN A 129 -7.13 -6.53 3.54
N TYR A 130 -7.15 -6.33 4.86
CA TYR A 130 -7.79 -5.20 5.51
C TYR A 130 -6.77 -4.43 6.34
N MET A 131 -6.89 -3.10 6.35
CA MET A 131 -6.04 -2.22 7.14
C MET A 131 -6.87 -1.54 8.22
N ILE A 132 -6.54 -1.86 9.47
CA ILE A 132 -7.09 -1.24 10.65
C ILE A 132 -6.20 -0.03 10.98
N LYS A 133 -6.81 1.15 10.91
CA LYS A 133 -6.16 2.41 11.27
C LYS A 133 -6.85 3.02 12.48
N GLY A 134 -6.09 3.38 13.49
CA GLY A 134 -6.52 4.21 14.61
C GLY A 134 -5.72 5.50 14.61
N ARG A 135 -6.39 6.64 14.72
CA ARG A 135 -5.74 7.95 14.92
C ARG A 135 -6.20 8.55 16.23
N TYR A 136 -5.26 8.97 17.07
CA TYR A 136 -5.58 9.71 18.28
C TYR A 136 -6.29 11.03 17.96
N VAL A 137 -7.25 11.38 18.80
CA VAL A 137 -7.77 12.75 18.87
C VAL A 137 -6.79 13.54 19.73
N GLU A 138 -6.05 14.47 19.10
CA GLU A 138 -4.93 15.20 19.71
C GLU A 138 -5.29 15.80 21.09
N GLU A 139 -6.40 16.53 21.16
CA GLU A 139 -6.85 17.16 22.41
C GLU A 139 -7.09 16.12 23.52
N SER A 140 -7.77 15.01 23.19
CA SER A 140 -8.12 13.96 24.14
C SER A 140 -6.90 13.21 24.65
N ILE A 141 -5.97 12.82 23.75
CA ILE A 141 -4.78 12.05 24.16
C ILE A 141 -3.78 12.91 24.93
N VAL A 142 -3.60 14.18 24.55
CA VAL A 142 -2.72 15.10 25.28
C VAL A 142 -3.29 15.38 26.67
N GLN A 143 -4.60 15.61 26.77
CA GLN A 143 -5.26 15.79 28.07
C GLN A 143 -5.10 14.56 28.95
N GLU A 144 -5.34 13.35 28.41
CA GLU A 144 -5.14 12.10 29.13
C GLU A 144 -3.70 11.97 29.67
N ILE A 145 -2.69 12.25 28.83
CA ILE A 145 -1.28 12.19 29.23
C ILE A 145 -0.96 13.18 30.37
N VAL A 146 -1.50 14.40 30.28
CA VAL A 146 -1.28 15.43 31.30
C VAL A 146 -1.94 15.06 32.63
N ASP A 147 -3.17 14.54 32.58
CA ASP A 147 -3.95 14.17 33.76
C ASP A 147 -3.34 12.95 34.49
N GLU A 148 -2.72 12.02 33.75
CA GLU A 148 -2.05 10.85 34.31
C GLU A 148 -0.62 11.13 34.82
N ASN A 149 0.00 12.24 34.40
CA ASN A 149 1.38 12.57 34.72
C ASN A 149 1.50 13.86 35.56
N PRO A 150 1.69 13.76 36.89
CA PRO A 150 1.78 14.93 37.77
C PRO A 150 2.89 15.91 37.37
N LYS A 151 3.99 15.43 36.79
CA LYS A 151 5.08 16.30 36.31
C LYS A 151 4.65 17.08 35.07
N ALA A 152 3.95 16.44 34.13
CA ALA A 152 3.38 17.12 32.96
C ALA A 152 2.37 18.19 33.39
N SER A 153 1.46 17.85 34.32
CA SER A 153 0.51 18.82 34.89
C SER A 153 1.20 20.02 35.53
N ALA A 154 2.22 19.80 36.36
CA ALA A 154 2.97 20.88 37.00
C ALA A 154 3.72 21.76 35.98
N LEU A 155 4.29 21.17 34.93
CA LEU A 155 4.92 21.91 33.84
C LEU A 155 3.89 22.76 33.09
N LEU A 156 2.74 22.20 32.74
CA LEU A 156 1.65 22.91 32.07
C LEU A 156 1.18 24.13 32.90
N GLU A 157 0.98 23.96 34.20
CA GLU A 157 0.65 25.07 35.11
C GLU A 157 1.73 26.15 35.15
N SER A 158 3.02 25.76 35.13
CA SER A 158 4.14 26.70 35.13
C SER A 158 4.24 27.51 33.84
N ILE A 159 3.72 26.99 32.73
CA ILE A 159 3.71 27.62 31.40
C ILE A 159 2.51 28.56 31.23
N ARG A 160 1.34 28.19 31.77
CA ARG A 160 0.07 28.92 31.58
C ARG A 160 0.21 30.41 31.93
N GLY A 161 -0.18 31.26 30.98
CA GLY A 161 -0.22 32.72 31.15
C GLY A 161 1.15 33.41 31.20
N ARG A 162 2.25 32.72 30.86
CA ARG A 162 3.61 33.30 30.84
C ARG A 162 4.18 33.38 29.42
N PRO A 163 5.06 34.37 29.14
CA PRO A 163 5.75 34.49 27.86
C PRO A 163 6.58 33.25 27.51
N GLU A 164 6.71 32.96 26.21
CA GLU A 164 7.46 31.81 25.72
C GLU A 164 8.95 31.89 26.08
N GLU A 165 9.55 33.09 26.05
CA GLU A 165 10.98 33.25 26.36
C GLU A 165 11.33 32.85 27.80
N LEU A 166 10.35 32.93 28.71
CA LEU A 166 10.52 32.58 30.13
C LEU A 166 10.14 31.13 30.45
N THR A 167 9.58 30.41 29.48
CA THR A 167 9.03 29.06 29.66
C THR A 167 9.60 28.04 28.68
N HIS A 168 10.60 28.42 27.88
CA HIS A 168 11.21 27.59 26.85
C HIS A 168 11.60 26.19 27.36
N ASP A 169 12.40 26.12 28.42
CA ASP A 169 12.87 24.84 28.98
C ASP A 169 11.71 23.98 29.53
N ALA A 170 10.70 24.62 30.12
CA ALA A 170 9.51 23.93 30.62
C ALA A 170 8.66 23.35 29.47
N ARG A 171 8.57 24.07 28.34
CA ARG A 171 7.85 23.61 27.13
C ARG A 171 8.56 22.44 26.47
N ILE A 172 9.89 22.48 26.37
CA ILE A 172 10.68 21.34 25.87
C ILE A 172 10.46 20.12 26.75
N ALA A 173 10.62 20.26 28.07
CA ALA A 173 10.44 19.15 29.00
C ALA A 173 9.02 18.58 28.97
N LEU A 174 7.99 19.42 28.75
CA LEU A 174 6.61 18.96 28.58
C LEU A 174 6.44 18.18 27.27
N GLY A 175 6.99 18.68 26.16
CA GLY A 175 6.97 18.00 24.87
C GLY A 175 7.65 16.63 24.90
N GLU A 176 8.82 16.52 25.55
CA GLU A 176 9.52 15.25 25.75
C GLU A 176 8.67 14.24 26.53
N ILE A 177 8.01 14.69 27.62
CA ILE A 177 7.11 13.82 28.40
C ILE A 177 5.93 13.35 27.54
N ILE A 178 5.32 14.25 26.77
CA ILE A 178 4.19 13.91 25.91
C ILE A 178 4.62 12.89 24.86
N GLY A 179 5.70 13.14 24.13
CA GLY A 179 6.21 12.23 23.09
C GLY A 179 6.50 10.82 23.63
N HIS A 180 7.27 10.71 24.71
CA HIS A 180 7.60 9.41 25.32
C HIS A 180 6.37 8.67 25.84
N THR A 181 5.40 9.39 26.41
CA THR A 181 4.18 8.76 26.94
C THR A 181 3.26 8.33 25.79
N LEU A 182 3.20 9.11 24.72
CA LEU A 182 2.41 8.81 23.52
C LEU A 182 2.93 7.55 22.82
N GLU A 183 4.24 7.38 22.69
CA GLU A 183 4.85 6.14 22.18
C GLU A 183 4.45 4.93 23.02
N ALA A 184 4.58 5.00 24.34
CA ALA A 184 4.19 3.90 25.23
C ALA A 184 2.69 3.57 25.16
N LYS A 185 1.82 4.59 25.00
CA LYS A 185 0.38 4.38 24.78
C LYS A 185 0.11 3.72 23.43
N ARG A 186 0.80 4.13 22.36
CA ARG A 186 0.69 3.52 21.02
C ARG A 186 1.02 2.03 21.05
N ASP A 187 2.12 1.65 21.72
CA ASP A 187 2.50 0.24 21.85
C ASP A 187 1.43 -0.58 22.61
N ALA A 188 0.85 0.01 23.66
CA ALA A 188 -0.22 -0.63 24.43
C ALA A 188 -1.51 -0.77 23.61
N ASP A 189 -1.93 0.27 22.92
CA ASP A 189 -3.15 0.30 22.11
C ASP A 189 -3.03 -0.63 20.88
N THR A 190 -1.85 -0.68 20.26
CA THR A 190 -1.53 -1.66 19.20
C THR A 190 -1.67 -3.09 19.72
N ARG A 191 -1.11 -3.40 20.89
CA ARG A 191 -1.22 -4.74 21.49
C ARG A 191 -2.66 -5.10 21.85
N ILE A 192 -3.44 -4.17 22.41
CA ILE A 192 -4.87 -4.39 22.68
C ILE A 192 -5.64 -4.70 21.39
N THR A 193 -5.32 -4.00 20.29
CA THR A 193 -5.94 -4.26 19.00
C THR A 193 -5.56 -5.64 18.46
N LEU A 194 -4.28 -6.03 18.54
CA LEU A 194 -3.84 -7.37 18.12
C LEU A 194 -4.52 -8.48 18.93
N GLU A 195 -4.63 -8.31 20.25
CA GLU A 195 -5.33 -9.27 21.12
C GLU A 195 -6.81 -9.41 20.70
N ALA A 196 -7.47 -8.30 20.35
CA ALA A 196 -8.85 -8.30 19.88
C ALA A 196 -9.03 -8.94 18.49
N LEU A 197 -8.05 -8.76 17.57
CA LEU A 197 -8.08 -9.32 16.22
C LEU A 197 -7.69 -10.80 16.16
N SER A 198 -6.99 -11.33 17.17
CA SER A 198 -6.50 -12.71 17.19
C SER A 198 -7.54 -13.81 16.96
N PRO A 199 -8.83 -13.69 17.35
CA PRO A 199 -9.84 -14.69 17.01
C PRO A 199 -10.22 -14.70 15.53
N LEU A 200 -9.90 -13.64 14.79
CA LEU A 200 -10.22 -13.50 13.37
C LEU A 200 -9.11 -14.09 12.50
N THR A 201 -7.86 -13.78 12.81
CA THR A 201 -6.71 -14.19 11.99
C THR A 201 -5.41 -14.10 12.76
N ASP A 202 -4.48 -15.02 12.46
CA ASP A 202 -3.10 -15.00 12.93
C ASP A 202 -2.16 -14.30 11.92
N THR A 203 -2.66 -13.98 10.72
CA THR A 203 -1.87 -13.38 9.63
C THR A 203 -1.96 -11.86 9.70
N VAL A 204 -1.02 -11.27 10.43
CA VAL A 204 -1.01 -9.84 10.77
C VAL A 204 0.35 -9.19 10.51
N THR A 205 0.34 -7.94 10.03
CA THR A 205 1.52 -7.10 9.87
C THR A 205 1.27 -5.76 10.54
N VAL A 206 2.06 -5.42 11.55
CA VAL A 206 2.05 -4.09 12.19
C VAL A 206 2.95 -3.17 11.38
N ARG A 207 2.43 -2.00 11.00
CA ARG A 207 3.19 -0.96 10.31
C ARG A 207 3.62 0.12 11.29
N ASP A 208 4.80 0.68 11.04
CA ASP A 208 5.29 1.84 11.76
C ASP A 208 4.36 3.05 11.55
N PRO A 209 4.15 3.88 12.58
CA PRO A 209 3.35 5.09 12.46
C PRO A 209 4.00 6.07 11.47
N THR A 210 3.17 6.71 10.64
CA THR A 210 3.62 7.74 9.68
C THR A 210 3.44 9.16 10.19
N HIS A 211 2.56 9.32 11.19
CA HIS A 211 2.28 10.56 11.90
C HIS A 211 2.27 10.30 13.40
N ASP A 212 2.59 11.31 14.21
CA ASP A 212 2.59 11.20 15.68
C ASP A 212 1.22 10.79 16.25
N GLU A 213 0.14 11.19 15.59
CA GLU A 213 -1.22 10.85 16.00
C GLU A 213 -1.64 9.43 15.61
N ASP A 214 -0.88 8.70 14.78
CA ASP A 214 -1.25 7.34 14.39
C ASP A 214 -1.14 6.43 15.63
N ALA A 215 -2.27 5.93 16.11
CA ALA A 215 -2.38 5.09 17.30
C ALA A 215 -2.21 3.61 16.98
N VAL A 216 -2.77 3.20 15.83
CA VAL A 216 -2.78 1.81 15.38
C VAL A 216 -2.68 1.79 13.87
N GLN A 217 -1.80 0.95 13.32
CA GLN A 217 -1.70 0.71 11.88
C GLN A 217 -1.38 -0.77 11.63
N ILE A 218 -2.42 -1.57 11.46
CA ILE A 218 -2.31 -3.04 11.35
C ILE A 218 -2.95 -3.47 10.04
N ALA A 219 -2.19 -4.17 9.21
CA ALA A 219 -2.73 -4.94 8.11
C ALA A 219 -3.04 -6.36 8.60
N ILE A 220 -4.15 -6.92 8.16
CA ILE A 220 -4.51 -8.32 8.39
C ILE A 220 -4.93 -8.97 7.07
N LEU A 221 -4.70 -10.28 6.94
CA LEU A 221 -5.28 -11.10 5.89
C LEU A 221 -6.47 -11.86 6.48
N LEU A 222 -7.64 -11.71 5.88
CA LEU A 222 -8.89 -12.30 6.39
C LEU A 222 -9.78 -12.76 5.23
N GLU A 223 -10.53 -13.83 5.46
CA GLU A 223 -11.59 -14.29 4.56
C GLU A 223 -12.59 -13.15 4.31
N VAL A 224 -12.95 -12.93 3.04
CA VAL A 224 -13.88 -11.86 2.64
C VAL A 224 -15.24 -12.03 3.33
N ASP A 225 -15.71 -13.27 3.49
CA ASP A 225 -16.98 -13.60 4.13
C ASP A 225 -17.01 -13.27 5.65
N ARG A 226 -15.85 -13.01 6.26
CA ARG A 226 -15.71 -12.66 7.69
C ARG A 226 -15.55 -11.16 7.92
N GLN A 227 -15.75 -10.32 6.89
CA GLN A 227 -15.66 -8.87 7.00
C GLN A 227 -16.57 -8.31 8.11
N ASP A 228 -17.81 -8.80 8.24
CA ASP A 228 -18.75 -8.33 9.26
C ASP A 228 -18.23 -8.57 10.70
N GLU A 229 -17.52 -9.68 10.94
CA GLU A 229 -16.88 -9.98 12.24
C GLU A 229 -15.73 -9.00 12.54
N LEU A 230 -14.96 -8.63 11.51
CA LEU A 230 -13.92 -7.61 11.62
C LEU A 230 -14.52 -6.24 11.96
N GLU A 231 -15.57 -5.83 11.24
CA GLU A 231 -16.27 -4.58 11.47
C GLU A 231 -16.81 -4.49 12.89
N GLN A 232 -17.43 -5.57 13.39
CA GLN A 232 -17.89 -5.65 14.77
C GLN A 232 -16.74 -5.53 15.78
N THR A 233 -15.65 -6.27 15.58
CA THR A 233 -14.49 -6.26 16.49
C THR A 233 -13.85 -4.87 16.58
N VAL A 234 -13.67 -4.19 15.44
CA VAL A 234 -13.14 -2.83 15.41
C VAL A 234 -14.15 -1.81 15.94
N GLY A 235 -15.44 -2.04 15.72
CA GLY A 235 -16.53 -1.24 16.29
C GLY A 235 -16.51 -1.26 17.82
N ASP A 236 -16.40 -2.43 18.42
CA ASP A 236 -16.30 -2.61 19.88
C ASP A 236 -15.07 -1.90 20.47
N LEU A 237 -13.93 -1.95 19.76
CA LEU A 237 -12.73 -1.19 20.13
C LEU A 237 -12.95 0.32 20.05
N ALA A 238 -13.60 0.79 18.98
CA ALA A 238 -13.89 2.21 18.78
C ALA A 238 -14.83 2.74 19.88
N GLU A 239 -15.86 1.98 20.26
CA GLU A 239 -16.75 2.33 21.36
C GLU A 239 -16.01 2.37 22.71
N ARG A 240 -15.15 1.37 22.97
CA ARG A 240 -14.36 1.31 24.20
C ARG A 240 -13.40 2.49 24.35
N TRP A 241 -12.85 3.00 23.25
CA TRP A 241 -11.91 4.10 23.25
C TRP A 241 -12.58 5.49 23.18
N ASP A 242 -13.91 5.57 23.09
CA ASP A 242 -14.75 6.77 23.23
C ASP A 242 -14.05 8.12 22.98
N ASN A 243 -14.06 8.59 21.73
CA ASN A 243 -13.48 9.88 21.32
C ASN A 243 -11.97 10.05 21.57
N ARG A 244 -11.23 9.04 22.07
CA ARG A 244 -9.76 9.07 22.17
C ARG A 244 -9.10 8.67 20.86
N VAL A 245 -9.64 7.67 20.16
CA VAL A 245 -9.08 7.12 18.92
C VAL A 245 -10.19 7.00 17.88
N ALA A 246 -9.98 7.64 16.73
CA ALA A 246 -10.82 7.47 15.55
C ALA A 246 -10.35 6.24 14.76
N MET A 247 -11.12 5.16 14.86
CA MET A 247 -10.85 3.90 14.16
C MET A 247 -11.47 3.89 12.75
N ARG A 248 -10.76 3.27 11.80
CA ARG A 248 -11.20 3.05 10.42
C ARG A 248 -10.69 1.71 9.92
N ILE A 249 -11.50 1.05 9.10
CA ILE A 249 -11.10 -0.10 8.30
C ILE A 249 -10.98 0.37 6.85
N LEU A 250 -9.91 -0.03 6.17
CA LEU A 250 -9.76 0.10 4.72
C LEU A 250 -9.63 -1.30 4.13
N GLY A 251 -10.41 -1.62 3.11
CA GLY A 251 -10.48 -2.97 2.56
C GLY A 251 -11.86 -3.29 1.99
N PRO A 252 -12.01 -4.43 1.31
CA PRO A 252 -10.93 -5.36 0.95
C PRO A 252 -9.96 -4.73 -0.08
N MET A 253 -8.69 -5.15 -0.03
CA MET A 253 -7.59 -4.66 -0.87
C MET A 253 -6.67 -5.81 -1.26
N ALA A 254 -5.79 -5.57 -2.23
CA ALA A 254 -4.75 -6.54 -2.57
C ALA A 254 -3.81 -6.80 -1.38
N PRO A 255 -3.29 -8.03 -1.23
CA PRO A 255 -2.51 -8.45 -0.06
C PRO A 255 -1.06 -7.95 -0.05
N TYR A 256 -0.84 -6.64 -0.24
CA TYR A 256 0.48 -6.00 -0.30
C TYR A 256 1.42 -6.36 0.86
N ASP A 257 0.89 -6.50 2.07
CA ASP A 257 1.68 -6.80 3.27
C ASP A 257 1.95 -8.29 3.47
N PHE A 258 1.34 -9.17 2.66
CA PHE A 258 1.34 -10.62 2.84
C PHE A 258 1.94 -11.39 1.67
N VAL A 259 2.31 -10.71 0.58
CA VAL A 259 2.96 -11.32 -0.59
C VAL A 259 4.50 -11.31 -0.47
N VAL A 260 5.03 -11.11 0.75
CA VAL A 260 6.48 -11.19 0.98
C VAL A 260 6.90 -12.65 0.96
N ARG A 261 7.50 -13.06 -0.16
CA ARG A 261 8.21 -14.32 -0.44
C ARG A 261 8.43 -15.19 0.80
N ALA A 262 8.00 -16.45 0.70
CA ALA A 262 8.54 -17.53 1.52
C ALA A 262 10.06 -17.37 1.61
N LYS A 263 10.59 -17.34 2.83
CA LYS A 263 12.03 -17.33 3.06
C LYS A 263 12.65 -18.45 2.20
N PRO A 264 13.80 -18.22 1.52
CA PRO A 264 14.57 -19.35 1.04
C PRO A 264 14.88 -20.23 2.25
N GLU A 265 14.54 -21.51 2.17
CA GLU A 265 14.97 -22.49 3.16
C GLU A 265 16.51 -22.51 3.18
N ASP A 266 17.09 -22.40 4.38
CA ASP A 266 18.53 -22.50 4.63
C ASP A 266 19.09 -23.89 4.31
#